data_AF-A0A9E3LT74-F1
#
_entry.id   AF-A0A9E3LT74-F1
#
_cell.length_a   1.000
_cell.length_b   1.000
_cell.length_c   1.000
_cell.angle_alpha   90.00
_cell.angle_beta   90.00
_cell.angle_gamma   90.00
#
_symmetry.space_group_name_H-M   'P 1'
#
loop_
_entity.id
_entity.type
_entity.pdbx_description
1 polymer ?
#
loop_
_entity_poly.entity_id
_entity_poly.type
_entity_poly.pdbx_seq_one_letter_code
_entity_poly.pdbx_strand_id
1 'polypeptide(L)' 'MLPAELAAKLQSSQPRIAKAENGDASVSIELLVKAMLATGATPKDIAQAIANVDY' A
#
# COMPACT_ATOMS: atom_id res chain seq x y z
N MET A 1 -8.65 -9.26 5.79
CA MET A 1 -9.16 -7.88 5.88
C MET A 1 -9.86 -7.57 4.57
N LEU A 2 -11.07 -7.02 4.62
CA LEU A 2 -11.79 -6.62 3.41
C LEU A 2 -11.29 -5.24 2.91
N PRO A 3 -11.33 -4.93 1.60
CA PRO A 3 -10.86 -3.64 1.05
C PRO A 3 -11.54 -2.41 1.70
N ALA A 4 -12.81 -2.54 2.08
CA ALA A 4 -13.55 -1.48 2.78
C ALA A 4 -13.04 -1.23 4.20
N GLU A 5 -12.64 -2.29 4.91
CA GLU A 5 -12.04 -2.18 6.25
C GLU A 5 -10.66 -1.54 6.19
N LEU A 6 -9.86 -1.91 5.17
CA LEU A 6 -8.57 -1.29 4.90
C LEU A 6 -8.72 0.20 4.56
N ALA A 7 -9.68 0.54 3.70
CA ALA A 7 -9.99 1.91 3.34
C ALA A 7 -10.34 2.75 4.58
N ALA A 8 -11.20 2.25 5.46
CA ALA A 8 -11.55 2.90 6.71
C ALA A 8 -10.34 3.07 7.64
N LYS A 9 -9.54 2.00 7.83
CA LYS A 9 -8.32 2.01 8.66
C LYS A 9 -7.28 3.01 8.16
N LEU A 10 -7.19 3.21 6.86
CA LEU A 10 -6.24 4.13 6.21
C LEU A 10 -6.83 5.52 5.93
N GLN A 11 -8.05 5.79 6.36
CA GLN A 11 -8.76 7.04 6.07
C GLN A 11 -8.75 7.38 4.57
N SER A 12 -8.90 6.35 3.73
CA SER A 12 -8.86 6.44 2.28
C SER A 12 -10.18 5.91 1.69
N SER A 13 -10.42 6.22 0.44
CA SER A 13 -11.59 5.72 -0.29
C SER A 13 -11.30 4.34 -0.89
N GLN A 14 -12.30 3.46 -0.98
CA GLN A 14 -12.15 2.13 -1.62
C GLN A 14 -11.52 2.18 -3.03
N PRO A 15 -11.89 3.11 -3.94
CA PRO A 15 -11.23 3.21 -5.24
C PRO A 15 -9.74 3.57 -5.15
N ARG A 16 -9.33 4.36 -4.15
CA ARG A 16 -7.92 4.67 -3.90
C ARG A 16 -7.15 3.47 -3.38
N ILE A 17 -7.78 2.61 -2.56
CA ILE A 17 -7.18 1.35 -2.13
C ILE A 17 -7.01 0.39 -3.31
N ALA A 18 -8.01 0.25 -4.17
CA ALA A 18 -7.90 -0.59 -5.37
C ALA A 18 -6.77 -0.12 -6.31
N LYS A 19 -6.57 1.19 -6.44
CA LYS A 19 -5.42 1.75 -7.18
C LYS A 19 -4.09 1.43 -6.48
N ALA A 20 -4.05 1.53 -5.16
CA ALA A 20 -2.86 1.22 -4.36
C ALA A 20 -2.44 -0.25 -4.51
N GLU A 21 -3.40 -1.18 -4.51
CA GLU A 21 -3.15 -2.62 -4.71
C GLU A 21 -2.58 -2.93 -6.10
N ASN A 22 -2.92 -2.13 -7.11
CA ASN A 22 -2.39 -2.24 -8.47
C ASN A 22 -1.07 -1.46 -8.68
N GLY A 23 -0.55 -0.77 -7.66
CA GLY A 23 0.66 0.05 -7.78
C GLY A 23 0.50 1.25 -8.71
N ASP A 24 -0.72 1.79 -8.84
CA ASP A 24 -1.03 2.92 -9.72
C ASP A 24 -0.26 4.19 -9.31
N ALA A 25 0.39 4.84 -10.28
CA ALA A 25 1.24 6.01 -10.06
C ALA A 25 0.50 7.27 -9.56
N SER A 26 -0.84 7.29 -9.63
CA SER A 26 -1.68 8.35 -9.04
C SER A 26 -1.86 8.23 -7.52
N VAL A 27 -1.32 7.18 -6.91
CA VAL A 27 -1.36 6.95 -5.47
C VAL A 27 -0.06 7.40 -4.82
N SER A 28 -0.15 8.10 -3.67
CA SER A 28 1.04 8.53 -2.94
C SER A 28 1.82 7.34 -2.37
N ILE A 29 3.14 7.44 -2.36
CA ILE A 29 4.03 6.46 -1.73
C ILE A 29 3.66 6.26 -0.24
N GLU A 30 3.28 7.33 0.45
CA GLU A 30 2.81 7.25 1.85
C GLU A 30 1.63 6.29 2.01
N LEU A 31 0.64 6.36 1.12
CA LEU A 31 -0.54 5.48 1.17
C LEU A 31 -0.16 4.03 0.83
N LEU A 32 0.74 3.81 -0.13
CA LEU A 32 1.27 2.48 -0.45
C LEU A 32 1.98 1.86 0.75
N VAL A 33 2.87 2.61 1.40
CA VAL A 33 3.61 2.16 2.59
C VAL A 33 2.65 1.87 3.75
N LYS A 34 1.70 2.77 4.03
CA LYS A 34 0.68 2.53 5.07
C LYS A 34 -0.18 1.30 4.77
N ALA A 35 -0.53 1.07 3.50
CA ALA A 35 -1.28 -0.11 3.10
C ALA A 35 -0.50 -1.40 3.34
N MET A 36 0.77 -1.44 2.92
CA MET A 36 1.68 -2.56 3.17
C MET A 36 1.77 -2.90 4.67
N LEU A 37 2.02 -1.89 5.52
CA LEU A 37 2.08 -2.07 6.97
C LEU A 37 0.74 -2.53 7.56
N ALA A 38 -0.38 -1.96 7.10
CA ALA A 38 -1.71 -2.32 7.57
C ALA A 38 -2.12 -3.75 7.21
N THR A 39 -1.56 -4.31 6.14
CA THR A 39 -1.72 -5.71 5.72
C THR A 39 -0.72 -6.67 6.35
N GLY A 40 0.20 -6.17 7.19
CA GLY A 40 1.15 -6.99 7.94
C GLY A 40 2.55 -7.08 7.35
N ALA A 41 2.88 -6.30 6.32
CA ALA A 41 4.26 -6.21 5.86
C ALA A 41 5.13 -5.56 6.94
N THR A 42 6.36 -6.05 7.06
CA THR A 42 7.38 -5.46 7.92
C THR A 42 8.17 -4.39 7.17
N PRO A 43 8.83 -3.46 7.89
CA PRO A 43 9.76 -2.52 7.25
C PRO A 43 10.84 -3.21 6.42
N LYS A 44 11.25 -4.43 6.80
CA LYS A 44 12.22 -5.23 6.04
C LYS A 44 11.66 -5.68 4.68
N ASP A 45 10.41 -6.13 4.64
CA ASP A 45 9.76 -6.55 3.40
C ASP A 45 9.67 -5.38 2.41
N ILE A 46 9.33 -4.19 2.92
CA ILE A 46 9.27 -2.95 2.13
C ILE A 46 10.67 -2.59 1.60
N ALA A 47 11.69 -2.64 2.45
CA ALA A 47 13.07 -2.35 2.04
C ALA A 47 13.56 -3.32 0.95
N GLN A 48 13.24 -4.62 1.05
CA GLN A 48 13.58 -5.60 0.02
C GLN A 48 12.85 -5.35 -1.29
N ALA A 49 11.57 -4.98 -1.24
CA ALA A 49 10.79 -4.65 -2.43
C ALA A 49 11.39 -3.46 -3.20
N ILE A 50 11.89 -2.45 -2.48
CA ILE A 50 12.56 -1.28 -3.08
C ILE A 50 13.97 -1.64 -3.59
N ALA A 51 14.72 -2.44 -2.84
CA ALA A 51 16.10 -2.82 -3.20
C ALA A 51 16.18 -3.70 -4.46
N ASN A 52 15.11 -4.45 -4.76
CA ASN A 52 15.02 -5.31 -5.94
C ASN A 52 14.43 -4.60 -7.17
N VAL A 53 14.26 -3.28 -7.14
CA VAL A 53 13.87 -2.50 -8.32
C VAL A 53 15.12 -2.30 -9.17
N ASP A 54 15.21 -3.02 -10.28
CA ASP A 54 16.20 -2.76 -11.32
C ASP A 54 15.87 -1.42 -11.99
N TYR A 55 16.82 -0.47 -11.94
CA TYR A 55 16.74 0.83 -12.61
C TYR A 55 17.36 0.79 -14.01
#